data_AF-A0A359LMR1-F1
#
_entry.id   AF-A0A359LMR1-F1
#
_cell.length_a   1.000
_cell.length_b   1.000
_cell.length_c   1.000
_cell.angle_alpha   90.00
_cell.angle_beta   90.00
_cell.angle_gamma   90.00
#
_symmetry.space_group_name_H-M   'P 1'
#
loop_
_entity.id
_entity.type
_entity.pdbx_description
1 polymer ?
#
loop_
_entity_poly.entity_id
_entity_poly.type
_entity_poly.pdbx_seq_one_letter_code
_entity_poly.pdbx_strand_id
1 'polypeptide(L)'
;MYLSAKTLKIRVYDIKGNCPIYKLNQIFYVKNGYILESDINLCMHSLASIMPYYIALSRGIDPRELNIGDKNNQAYVQCLDPCDKTKGGTVTFEITIENFN
;
A
#
# COMPACT_ATOMS: atom_id res chain seq x y z
N MET A 1 3.84 -12.50 23.42
CA MET A 1 2.63 -11.69 23.28
C MET A 1 2.47 -11.38 21.80
N TYR A 2 1.62 -12.11 21.08
CA TYR A 2 1.38 -11.81 19.66
C TYR A 2 0.63 -10.48 19.59
N LEU A 3 1.27 -9.44 19.06
CA LEU A 3 0.59 -8.20 18.73
C LEU A 3 -0.53 -8.54 17.75
N SER A 4 -1.77 -8.22 18.13
CA SER A 4 -2.91 -8.37 17.23
C SER A 4 -2.63 -7.56 15.96
N ALA A 5 -2.85 -8.17 14.80
CA ALA A 5 -2.63 -7.51 13.53
C ALA A 5 -3.58 -6.34 13.38
N LYS A 6 -3.03 -5.16 13.10
CA LYS A 6 -3.74 -3.90 12.97
C LYS A 6 -4.30 -3.75 11.57
N THR A 7 -5.28 -2.86 11.43
CA THR A 7 -5.79 -2.49 10.11
C THR A 7 -4.80 -1.57 9.40
N LEU A 8 -4.51 -1.90 8.15
CA LEU A 8 -3.72 -1.05 7.28
C LEU A 8 -4.65 -0.26 6.36
N LYS A 9 -4.41 1.06 6.29
CA LYS A 9 -4.96 1.97 5.29
C LYS A 9 -3.96 2.10 4.16
N ILE A 10 -4.40 1.79 2.95
CA ILE A 10 -3.60 1.94 1.74
C ILE A 10 -4.21 3.04 0.90
N ARG A 11 -3.47 4.13 0.71
CA ARG A 11 -3.90 5.31 -0.05
C ARG A 11 -3.09 5.43 -1.33
N VAL A 12 -3.77 5.74 -2.44
CA VAL A 12 -3.11 6.16 -3.67
C VAL A 12 -2.48 7.54 -3.45
N TYR A 13 -1.16 7.55 -3.25
CA TYR A 13 -0.41 8.75 -2.90
C TYR A 13 -0.04 9.57 -4.13
N ASP A 14 0.48 8.90 -5.17
CA ASP A 14 0.93 9.53 -6.41
C ASP A 14 0.72 8.59 -7.61
N ILE A 15 0.54 9.18 -8.79
CA ILE A 15 0.43 8.47 -10.06
C ILE A 15 1.34 9.16 -11.09
N LYS A 16 2.38 8.45 -11.53
CA LYS A 16 3.20 8.84 -12.67
C LYS A 16 2.66 8.18 -13.93
N GLY A 17 2.49 8.95 -15.00
CA GLY A 17 1.96 8.43 -16.27
C GLY A 17 0.43 8.26 -16.23
N ASN A 18 -0.08 7.16 -16.80
CA ASN A 18 -1.53 6.91 -16.85
C ASN A 18 -1.87 5.52 -16.30
N CYS A 19 -2.54 5.48 -15.13
CA CYS A 19 -3.09 4.25 -14.57
C CYS A 19 -4.59 4.15 -14.92
N PRO A 20 -5.05 3.06 -15.55
CA PRO A 20 -6.47 2.91 -15.90
C PRO A 20 -7.36 2.49 -14.71
N ILE A 21 -6.77 2.06 -13.59
CA ILE A 21 -7.51 1.50 -12.45
C ILE A 21 -7.69 2.54 -11.33
N TYR A 22 -6.60 3.23 -10.96
CA TYR A 22 -6.54 4.06 -9.77
C TYR A 22 -6.67 5.55 -10.07
N LYS A 23 -7.22 6.29 -9.10
CA LYS A 23 -7.25 7.75 -9.03
C LYS A 23 -6.59 8.20 -7.73
N LEU A 24 -5.99 9.40 -7.74
CA LEU A 24 -5.38 9.99 -6.54
C LEU A 24 -6.34 10.01 -5.36
N ASN A 25 -5.80 9.76 -4.16
CA ASN A 25 -6.50 9.74 -2.88
C ASN A 25 -7.57 8.65 -2.70
N GLN A 26 -7.72 7.72 -3.65
CA GLN A 26 -8.50 6.51 -3.40
C GLN A 26 -7.85 5.67 -2.29
N ILE A 27 -8.69 5.00 -1.51
CA ILE A 27 -8.30 4.25 -0.33
C ILE A 27 -8.90 2.85 -0.38
N PHE A 28 -8.15 1.87 0.12
CA PHE A 28 -8.64 0.55 0.47
C PHE A 28 -7.89 0.03 1.70
N TYR A 29 -8.32 -1.11 2.24
CA TYR A 29 -7.92 -1.57 3.56
C TYR A 29 -7.46 -3.02 3.57
N VAL A 30 -6.52 -3.31 4.47
CA VAL A 30 -6.25 -4.68 4.92
C VAL A 30 -6.55 -4.76 6.41
N LYS A 31 -7.71 -5.31 6.76
CA LYS A 31 -8.18 -5.48 8.14
C LYS A 31 -7.60 -6.73 8.77
N ASN A 32 -7.31 -6.66 10.06
CA ASN A 32 -6.75 -7.76 10.87
C ASN A 32 -5.49 -8.40 10.25
N GLY A 33 -4.78 -7.68 9.38
CA GLY A 33 -3.63 -8.17 8.64
C GLY A 33 -3.91 -9.27 7.61
N TYR A 34 -5.15 -9.55 7.20
CA TYR A 34 -5.43 -10.56 6.14
C TYR A 34 -6.74 -10.37 5.36
N ILE A 35 -7.64 -9.49 5.79
CA ILE A 35 -8.93 -9.25 5.12
C ILE A 35 -8.78 -8.02 4.22
N LEU A 36 -8.78 -8.22 2.91
CA LEU A 36 -8.80 -7.12 1.94
C LEU A 36 -10.21 -6.55 1.83
N GLU A 37 -10.38 -5.26 2.09
CA GLU A 37 -11.65 -4.54 1.96
C GLU A 37 -11.47 -3.32 1.04
N SER A 38 -12.34 -3.17 0.05
CA SER A 38 -12.22 -2.15 -0.98
C SER A 38 -13.56 -1.84 -1.63
N ASP A 39 -13.87 -0.56 -1.80
CA ASP A 39 -15.00 -0.06 -2.60
C ASP A 39 -14.56 0.32 -4.04
N ILE A 40 -13.28 0.15 -4.34
CA ILE A 40 -12.68 0.45 -5.64
C ILE A 40 -12.17 -0.82 -6.31
N ASN A 41 -12.00 -0.76 -7.64
CA ASN A 41 -11.30 -1.79 -8.38
C ASN A 41 -9.82 -1.83 -7.97
N LEU A 42 -9.27 -3.03 -7.84
CA LEU A 42 -7.87 -3.25 -7.50
C LEU A 42 -7.12 -3.92 -8.66
N CYS A 43 -5.86 -3.55 -8.83
CA CYS A 43 -4.98 -4.14 -9.84
C CYS A 43 -4.17 -5.29 -9.23
N MET A 44 -4.01 -6.39 -9.98
CA MET A 44 -3.15 -7.49 -9.53
C MET A 44 -1.67 -7.07 -9.38
N HIS A 45 -1.18 -6.13 -10.22
CA HIS A 45 0.19 -5.63 -10.11
C HIS A 45 0.43 -4.83 -8.83
N SER A 46 -0.53 -4.00 -8.40
CA SER A 46 -0.39 -3.26 -7.14
C SER A 46 -0.47 -4.18 -5.93
N LEU A 47 -1.39 -5.16 -5.95
CA LEU A 47 -1.49 -6.17 -4.89
C LEU A 47 -0.18 -6.96 -4.78
N ALA A 48 0.38 -7.41 -5.90
CA ALA A 48 1.65 -8.14 -5.92
C ALA A 48 2.79 -7.33 -5.27
N SER A 49 2.85 -6.01 -5.47
CA SER A 49 3.85 -5.15 -4.82
C SER A 49 3.63 -4.96 -3.32
N ILE A 50 2.38 -5.00 -2.84
CA ILE A 50 2.03 -4.80 -1.41
C ILE A 50 2.18 -6.08 -0.59
N MET A 51 1.94 -7.24 -1.21
CA MET A 51 1.94 -8.57 -0.57
C MET A 51 3.19 -8.92 0.25
N PRO A 52 4.42 -8.50 -0.10
CA PRO A 52 5.60 -8.79 0.72
C PRO A 52 5.59 -8.09 2.08
N TYR A 53 4.87 -6.98 2.22
CA TYR A 53 5.03 -6.06 3.35
C TYR A 53 3.83 -6.02 4.30
N TYR A 54 2.62 -6.28 3.81
CA TYR A 54 1.39 -6.04 4.59
C TYR A 54 1.35 -6.79 5.93
N ILE A 55 1.86 -8.02 6.02
CA ILE A 55 1.89 -8.76 7.30
C ILE A 55 2.82 -8.06 8.29
N ALA A 56 4.04 -7.71 7.89
CA ALA A 56 5.00 -7.06 8.76
C ALA A 56 4.48 -5.70 9.24
N LEU A 57 3.96 -4.89 8.31
CA LEU A 57 3.35 -3.59 8.61
C LEU A 57 2.14 -3.71 9.53
N SER A 58 1.23 -4.68 9.30
CA SER A 58 0.06 -4.88 10.16
C SER A 58 0.45 -5.30 11.58
N ARG A 59 1.63 -5.90 11.75
CA ARG A 59 2.18 -6.26 13.08
C ARG A 59 2.97 -5.14 13.74
N GLY A 60 3.07 -3.97 13.09
CA GLY A 60 3.74 -2.80 13.64
C GLY A 60 5.26 -2.78 13.46
N ILE A 61 5.80 -3.58 12.53
CA ILE A 61 7.21 -3.42 12.13
C ILE A 61 7.41 -2.04 11.53
N ASP A 62 8.51 -1.39 11.90
CA ASP A 62 8.88 -0.07 11.42
C ASP A 62 9.16 -0.12 9.90
N PRO A 63 8.46 0.68 9.07
CA PRO A 63 8.70 0.73 7.63
C PRO A 63 10.15 0.96 7.22
N ARG A 64 10.96 1.62 8.05
CA ARG A 64 12.38 1.90 7.76
C ARG A 64 13.24 0.65 7.86
N GLU A 65 12.89 -0.29 8.75
CA GLU A 65 13.54 -1.60 8.83
C GLU A 65 13.29 -2.44 7.55
N LEU A 66 12.19 -2.15 6.86
CA LEU A 66 11.81 -2.78 5.60
C LEU A 66 12.34 -2.03 4.36
N ASN A 67 13.10 -0.94 4.55
CA ASN A 67 13.60 -0.05 3.49
C ASN A 67 12.51 0.55 2.58
N ILE A 68 11.28 0.69 3.10
CA ILE A 68 10.15 1.32 2.41
C ILE A 68 9.57 2.49 3.21
N GLY A 69 10.22 2.86 4.32
CA GLY A 69 9.79 3.92 5.23
C GLY A 69 10.44 5.27 4.97
N ASP A 70 9.70 6.35 5.21
CA ASP A 70 10.24 7.71 5.26
C ASP A 70 10.61 8.15 6.70
N LYS A 71 11.03 9.42 6.84
CA LYS A 71 11.36 10.04 8.13
C LYS A 71 10.17 10.14 9.10
N ASN A 72 8.94 10.10 8.58
CA ASN A 72 7.70 10.19 9.35
C ASN A 72 7.11 8.80 9.66
N ASN A 73 7.87 7.73 9.40
CA ASN A 73 7.44 6.35 9.61
C ASN A 73 6.26 5.92 8.73
N GLN A 74 6.10 6.53 7.57
CA GLN A 74 5.11 6.14 6.55
C GLN A 74 5.75 5.17 5.56
N ALA A 75 5.05 4.09 5.23
CA ALA A 75 5.51 3.13 4.24
C ALA A 75 5.05 3.52 2.83
N TYR A 76 5.94 3.37 1.84
CA TYR A 76 5.66 3.66 0.44
C TYR A 76 6.01 2.47 -0.45
N VAL A 77 5.08 2.08 -1.32
CA VAL A 77 5.26 0.97 -2.26
C VAL A 77 4.78 1.39 -3.64
N GLN A 78 5.53 1.05 -4.69
CA GLN A 78 5.12 1.27 -6.06
C GLN A 78 4.57 -0.01 -6.70
N CYS A 79 3.53 0.11 -7.52
CA CYS A 79 3.11 -1.01 -8.38
C CYS A 79 4.22 -1.35 -9.40
N LEU A 80 4.18 -2.57 -9.93
CA LEU A 80 5.24 -3.12 -10.80
C LEU A 80 5.40 -2.42 -12.16
N ASP A 81 4.42 -1.63 -12.62
CA ASP A 81 4.47 -1.02 -13.95
C ASP A 81 5.70 -0.08 -14.05
N PRO A 82 6.62 -0.31 -15.00
CA PRO A 82 7.86 0.46 -15.12
C PRO A 82 7.65 1.83 -15.79
N CYS A 83 6.41 2.21 -16.14
CA CYS A 83 5.97 3.48 -16.73
C CYS A 83 6.78 3.94 -17.94
N ASP A 84 8.01 4.42 -17.75
CA ASP A 84 8.87 4.99 -18.79
C ASP A 84 9.24 3.99 -19.90
N LYS A 85 9.15 2.68 -19.62
CA LYS A 85 9.42 1.62 -20.62
C LYS A 85 8.18 1.12 -21.35
N THR A 86 7.01 1.23 -20.73
CA THR A 86 5.73 0.69 -21.21
C THR A 86 4.80 1.79 -21.73
N LYS A 87 5.11 3.06 -21.44
CA LYS A 87 4.19 4.21 -21.54
C LYS A 87 2.93 4.02 -20.68
N GLY A 88 3.03 3.17 -19.65
CA GLY A 88 1.96 2.87 -18.70
C GLY A 88 1.88 3.89 -17.57
N GLY A 89 1.52 3.42 -16.38
CA GLY A 89 1.42 4.26 -15.19
C GLY A 89 1.88 3.55 -13.93
N THR A 90 2.83 4.16 -13.21
CA THR A 90 3.27 3.69 -11.90
C THR A 90 2.48 4.41 -10.81
N VAL A 91 1.88 3.64 -9.92
CA VAL A 91 1.15 4.15 -8.76
C VAL A 91 2.00 3.94 -7.51
N THR A 92 2.21 5.01 -6.76
CA THR A 92 2.82 4.97 -5.43
C THR A 92 1.70 4.93 -4.39
N PHE A 93 1.74 3.95 -3.50
CA PHE A 93 0.83 3.79 -2.38
C PHE A 93 1.51 4.21 -1.08
N GLU A 94 0.81 5.00 -0.28
CA GLU A 94 1.15 5.24 1.13
C GLU A 94 0.38 4.22 1.97
N ILE A 95 1.09 3.51 2.86
CA ILE A 95 0.51 2.52 3.76
C ILE A 95 0.73 2.98 5.20
N THR A 96 -0.35 3.07 5.96
CA THR A 96 -0.33 3.45 7.38
C THR A 96 -1.19 2.50 8.21
N ILE A 97 -0.90 2.40 9.50
CA ILE A 97 -1.80 1.75 10.45
C ILE A 97 -2.97 2.71 10.70
N GLU A 98 -4.20 2.24 10.53
CA GLU A 98 -5.39 2.99 10.91
C GLU A 98 -5.85 2.56 12.31
N ASN A 99 -5.92 3.54 13.22
CA ASN A 99 -6.48 3.35 14.55
C ASN A 99 -7.96 3.71 14.48
N PHE A 100 -8.85 2.72 14.56
CA PHE A 100 -10.26 2.99 14.86
C PHE A 100 -10.33 3.36 16.35
N ASN A 101 -10.69 4.62 16.64
CA ASN A 101 -11.09 5.03 17.98
C ASN A 101 -12.48 4.49 18.29
#